data_AF-A0A151SCC7-F1
#
_entry.id   AF-A0A151SCC7-F1
#
_cell.length_a   1.000
_cell.length_b   1.000
_cell.length_c   1.000
_cell.angle_alpha   90.00
_cell.angle_beta   90.00
_cell.angle_gamma   90.00
#
_symmetry.space_group_name_H-M   'P 1'
#
loop_
_entity.id
_entity.type
_entity.pdbx_description
1 polymer ?
#
loop_
_entity_poly.entity_id
_entity_poly.type
_entity_poly.pdbx_seq_one_letter_code
_entity_poly.pdbx_strand_id
1 'polypeptide(L)'
;MSSVMNMFGCGVVRAPPQALGIGKRRGGGLTIMCSSQPQKKATAHHRKTRPPKTQPWDINRKPTVYDPLPPLPPDWTLVIPADASAAPPPPTPAP
;
A
#
# COMPACT_ATOMS: atom_id res chain seq x y z
N MET A 1 21.78 -7.48 12.78
CA MET A 1 20.55 -8.28 12.57
C MET A 1 20.44 -9.23 13.75
N SER A 2 19.73 -8.84 14.81
CA SER A 2 19.63 -9.65 16.02
C SER A 2 18.42 -10.58 15.89
N SER A 3 18.70 -11.87 15.74
CA SER A 3 17.70 -12.94 15.66
C SER A 3 17.02 -13.13 17.01
N VAL A 4 15.68 -13.01 17.05
CA VAL A 4 14.88 -13.26 18.25
C VAL A 4 14.32 -14.68 18.13
N MET A 5 15.02 -15.63 18.73
CA MET A 5 14.55 -17.01 18.83
C MET A 5 13.49 -17.08 19.93
N ASN A 6 12.25 -17.43 19.57
CA ASN A 6 11.15 -17.55 20.51
C ASN A 6 11.00 -19.04 20.91
N MET A 7 11.80 -19.50 21.88
CA MET A 7 11.62 -20.82 22.49
C MET A 7 10.86 -20.70 23.81
N PHE A 8 9.67 -21.32 23.83
CA PHE A 8 8.92 -21.74 25.01
C PHE A 8 8.89 -20.78 26.22
N GLY A 9 7.92 -19.87 26.21
CA GLY A 9 7.10 -19.62 27.41
C GLY A 9 7.65 -18.77 28.54
N CYS A 10 8.89 -18.25 28.48
CA CYS A 10 9.34 -17.17 29.36
C CYS A 10 10.34 -16.26 28.64
N GLY A 11 9.87 -15.09 28.18
CA GLY A 11 10.71 -14.07 27.59
C GLY A 11 11.29 -13.15 28.68
N VAL A 12 12.59 -13.27 28.96
CA VAL A 12 13.32 -12.30 29.78
C VAL A 12 13.56 -11.05 28.93
N VAL A 13 12.70 -10.04 29.07
CA VAL A 13 12.92 -8.72 28.46
C VAL A 13 13.59 -7.82 29.49
N ARG A 14 14.80 -7.36 29.16
CA ARG A 14 15.48 -6.27 29.84
C ARG A 14 14.67 -4.98 29.60
N ALA A 15 13.74 -4.69 30.50
CA ALA A 15 13.13 -3.37 30.70
C ALA A 15 14.21 -2.27 30.88
N PRO A 16 13.87 -0.98 30.77
CA PRO A 16 14.68 0.11 31.30
C PRO A 16 14.51 0.19 32.84
N PRO A 17 15.51 0.70 33.60
CA PRO A 17 15.43 0.81 35.06
C PRO A 17 14.17 1.57 35.44
N GLN A 18 13.28 0.91 36.17
CA GLN A 18 12.12 1.56 36.75
C GLN A 18 12.57 2.39 37.95
N ALA A 19 12.33 3.70 37.87
CA ALA A 19 12.39 4.61 39.00
C ALA A 19 10.98 4.72 39.58
N LEU A 20 10.65 3.91 40.59
CA LEU A 20 9.75 4.40 41.63
C LEU A 20 10.66 5.03 42.69
N GLY A 21 10.58 6.35 42.75
CA GLY A 21 11.51 7.23 43.43
C GLY A 21 12.05 8.25 42.43
N ILE A 22 11.54 9.47 42.49
CA ILE A 22 12.02 10.68 41.80
C ILE A 22 13.56 10.61 41.70
N GLY A 23 14.13 10.31 40.53
CA GLY A 23 15.59 10.22 40.42
C GLY A 23 16.12 9.15 39.47
N LYS A 24 16.40 9.59 38.25
CA LYS A 24 17.40 9.10 37.27
C LYS A 24 18.36 8.02 37.79
N ARG A 25 18.18 6.76 37.34
CA ARG A 25 19.26 5.76 37.24
C ARG A 25 19.19 5.07 35.87
N ARG A 26 20.35 4.88 35.23
CA ARG A 26 20.56 4.15 33.97
C ARG A 26 20.93 2.70 34.32
N GLY A 27 20.33 1.69 33.67
CA GLY A 27 20.59 0.26 33.93
C GLY A 27 19.32 -0.60 33.84
N GLY A 28 19.13 -1.33 32.75
CA GLY A 28 17.88 -2.00 32.38
C GLY A 28 17.12 -2.71 33.52
N GLY A 29 15.85 -2.33 33.71
CA GLY A 29 14.87 -3.09 34.48
C GLY A 29 14.61 -4.43 33.82
N LEU A 30 13.86 -5.29 34.47
CA LEU A 30 13.52 -6.60 33.95
C LEU A 30 12.03 -6.75 34.17
N THR A 31 11.24 -6.77 33.10
CA THR A 31 9.80 -7.00 33.22
C THR A 31 9.61 -8.51 33.20
N ILE A 32 9.44 -9.10 34.39
CA ILE A 32 9.15 -10.52 34.52
C ILE A 32 7.71 -10.72 34.03
N MET A 33 7.58 -11.33 32.86
CA MET A 33 6.29 -11.65 32.25
C MET A 33 5.75 -12.96 32.84
N CYS A 34 4.68 -12.89 33.61
CA CYS A 34 3.95 -14.08 34.06
C CYS A 34 3.39 -14.83 32.84
N SER A 35 3.45 -16.18 32.85
CA SER A 35 2.93 -17.08 31.80
C SER A 35 1.42 -16.93 31.50
N SER A 36 0.72 -16.08 32.24
CA SER A 36 -0.73 -15.84 32.20
C SER A 36 -1.21 -14.98 31.01
N GLN A 37 -0.35 -14.56 30.08
CA GLN A 37 -0.79 -13.67 28.99
C GLN A 37 -1.55 -14.45 27.90
N PRO A 38 -2.82 -14.11 27.61
CA PRO A 38 -3.65 -14.85 26.66
C PRO A 38 -3.12 -14.69 25.22
N GLN A 39 -3.17 -15.78 24.45
CA GLN A 39 -2.75 -15.78 23.03
C GLN A 39 -3.77 -15.04 22.15
N LYS A 40 -3.28 -14.26 21.17
CA LYS A 40 -4.12 -13.66 20.13
C LYS A 40 -4.43 -14.70 19.06
N LYS A 41 -5.69 -15.11 18.94
CA LYS A 41 -6.21 -16.04 17.93
C LYS A 41 -7.35 -15.40 17.13
N ALA A 42 -7.79 -16.08 16.07
CA ALA A 42 -8.88 -15.65 15.20
C ALA A 42 -8.73 -14.19 14.73
N THR A 43 -9.80 -13.39 14.75
CA THR A 43 -9.80 -11.99 14.30
C THR A 43 -8.84 -11.09 15.11
N ALA A 44 -8.60 -11.41 16.38
CA ALA A 44 -7.63 -10.67 17.18
C ALA A 44 -6.20 -10.84 16.66
N HIS A 45 -5.89 -12.01 16.09
CA HIS A 45 -4.62 -12.23 15.38
C HIS A 45 -4.56 -11.38 14.10
N HIS A 46 -5.56 -11.49 13.22
CA HIS A 46 -5.59 -10.75 11.95
C HIS A 46 -5.46 -9.24 12.14
N ARG A 47 -6.17 -8.66 13.12
CA ARG A 47 -6.04 -7.22 13.43
C ARG A 47 -4.63 -6.82 13.85
N LYS A 48 -3.90 -7.71 14.51
CA LYS A 48 -2.54 -7.43 15.01
C LYS A 48 -1.47 -7.66 13.95
N THR A 49 -1.60 -8.68 13.12
CA THR A 49 -0.57 -9.07 12.14
C THR A 49 -0.81 -8.55 10.73
N ARG A 50 -1.98 -7.94 10.44
CA ARG A 50 -2.21 -7.31 9.14
C ARG A 50 -1.09 -6.32 8.82
N PRO A 51 -0.48 -6.35 7.61
CA PRO A 51 0.57 -5.40 7.25
C PRO A 51 0.00 -3.98 7.12
N PRO A 52 0.48 -3.01 7.93
CA PRO A 52 0.12 -1.61 7.75
C PRO A 52 1.32 -0.80 7.23
N LYS A 53 1.06 0.24 6.45
CA LYS A 53 2.05 1.31 6.28
C LYS A 53 2.13 2.11 7.57
N THR A 54 3.23 2.01 8.29
CA THR A 54 3.42 2.70 9.59
C THR A 54 4.11 4.04 9.44
N GLN A 55 4.92 4.20 8.39
CA GLN A 55 5.74 5.38 8.22
C GLN A 55 4.97 6.50 7.50
N PRO A 56 4.89 7.72 8.06
CA PRO A 56 4.13 8.82 7.46
C PRO A 56 4.55 9.15 6.02
N TRP A 57 5.83 9.04 5.71
CA TRP A 57 6.35 9.30 4.37
C TRP A 57 5.86 8.29 3.34
N ASP A 58 5.60 7.03 3.71
CA ASP A 58 5.10 5.98 2.79
C ASP A 58 3.59 6.07 2.61
N ILE A 59 2.89 6.54 3.66
CA ILE A 59 1.46 6.82 3.61
C ILE A 59 1.18 8.01 2.67
N ASN A 60 2.03 9.04 2.70
CA ASN A 60 1.83 10.28 1.95
C ASN A 60 2.32 10.24 0.49
N ARG A 61 2.80 9.09 0.00
CA ARG A 61 3.20 8.95 -1.41
C ARG A 61 1.97 8.99 -2.31
N LYS A 62 2.02 9.85 -3.32
CA LYS A 62 1.02 9.98 -4.38
C LYS A 62 1.65 9.56 -5.71
N PRO A 63 0.85 9.17 -6.71
CA PRO A 63 1.35 8.97 -8.07
C PRO A 63 2.08 10.22 -8.57
N THR A 64 3.14 10.02 -9.35
CA THR A 64 3.83 11.12 -10.02
C THR A 64 2.88 11.76 -11.03
N VAL A 65 2.82 13.09 -11.01
CA VAL A 65 2.08 13.88 -12.01
C VAL A 65 3.07 14.25 -13.10
N TYR A 66 2.79 13.84 -14.34
CA TYR A 66 3.51 14.25 -15.53
C TYR A 66 2.74 15.36 -16.25
N ASP A 67 3.46 16.19 -16.99
CA ASP A 67 2.84 17.20 -17.84
C ASP A 67 2.00 16.54 -18.95
N PRO A 68 0.88 17.15 -19.35
CA PRO A 68 0.04 16.61 -20.40
C PRO A 68 0.82 16.57 -21.72
N LEU A 69 0.64 15.48 -22.45
CA LEU A 69 1.26 15.30 -23.74
C LEU A 69 0.73 16.34 -24.74
N PRO A 70 1.55 16.86 -25.68
CA PRO A 70 1.05 17.66 -26.79
C PRO A 70 -0.03 16.88 -27.57
N PRO A 71 -0.93 17.59 -28.27
CA PRO A 71 -1.98 16.95 -29.05
C PRO A 71 -1.36 15.99 -30.07
N LEU A 72 -1.73 14.72 -29.94
CA LEU A 72 -1.28 13.67 -30.85
C LEU A 72 -2.01 13.80 -32.19
N PRO A 73 -1.36 13.45 -33.32
CA PRO A 73 -2.03 13.35 -34.60
C PRO A 73 -3.10 12.23 -34.58
N PRO A 74 -4.06 12.23 -35.51
CA PRO A 74 -5.01 11.13 -35.63
C PRO A 74 -4.30 9.81 -35.93
N ASP A 75 -4.77 8.72 -35.32
CA ASP A 75 -4.17 7.39 -35.48
C ASP A 75 -4.17 6.91 -36.93
N TRP A 76 -5.18 7.30 -37.71
CA TRP A 76 -5.28 7.05 -39.14
C TRP A 76 -6.16 8.10 -39.82
N THR A 77 -5.92 8.32 -41.11
CA THR A 77 -6.74 9.20 -41.96
C THR A 77 -7.19 8.40 -43.19
N LEU A 78 -8.50 8.34 -43.45
CA LEU A 78 -9.03 7.77 -44.69
C LEU A 78 -8.86 8.77 -45.82
N VAL A 79 -8.10 8.39 -46.84
CA VAL A 79 -7.98 9.15 -48.07
C VAL A 79 -8.98 8.59 -49.07
N ILE A 80 -10.12 9.28 -49.27
CA ILE A 80 -11.07 8.94 -50.34
C ILE A 80 -10.56 9.58 -51.63
N PRO A 81 -10.21 8.80 -52.67
CA PRO A 81 -9.84 9.35 -53.96
C PRO A 81 -11.05 10.06 -54.59
N ALA A 82 -10.81 11.24 -55.17
CA ALA A 82 -11.86 12.12 -55.73
C ALA A 82 -12.71 11.46 -56.84
N ASP A 83 -12.26 10.34 -57.39
CA ASP A 83 -12.95 9.59 -58.45
C ASP A 83 -14.13 8.73 -57.94
N ALA A 84 -14.28 8.56 -56.62
CA ALA A 84 -15.34 7.74 -56.02
C ALA A 84 -16.61 8.51 -55.64
N SER A 85 -16.65 9.84 -55.81
CA SER A 85 -17.85 10.66 -55.49
C SER A 85 -18.89 10.72 -56.61
N ALA A 86 -18.67 10.04 -57.73
CA ALA A 86 -19.62 9.93 -58.84
C ALA A 86 -20.39 8.59 -58.79
N ALA A 87 -21.10 8.32 -57.70
CA ALA A 87 -22.14 7.29 -57.72
C ALA A 87 -23.41 7.92 -58.30
N PRO A 88 -24.00 7.39 -59.39
CA PRO A 88 -25.24 7.92 -59.95
C PRO A 88 -26.38 7.85 -58.92
N PRO A 89 -27.32 8.81 -58.92
CA PRO A 89 -28.45 8.79 -57.99
C PRO A 89 -29.27 7.49 -58.18
N PRO A 90 -29.86 6.93 -57.11
CA PRO A 90 -30.68 5.73 -57.21
C PRO A 90 -31.84 5.96 -58.19
N PRO A 91 -32.21 4.97 -59.02
CA PRO A 91 -33.30 5.13 -59.98
C PRO A 91 -34.61 5.43 -59.25
N THR A 92 -35.27 6.53 -59.61
CA THR A 92 -36.60 6.88 -59.13
C THR A 92 -37.62 5.83 -59.59
N PRO A 93 -38.46 5.29 -58.70
CA PRO A 93 -39.53 4.39 -59.11
C PRO A 93 -40.56 5.15 -59.95
N ALA A 94 -40.83 4.65 -61.16
CA ALA A 94 -41.88 5.11 -62.06
C ALA A 94 -43.28 4.72 -61.53
N PRO A 95 -44.36 5.47 -61.88
CA PRO A 95 -45.67 5.36 -61.23
C PRO A 95 -46.40 4.04 -61.44
#